data_AF-A0A8B7W747-F1
#
_entry.id   AF-A0A8B7W747-F1
#
_cell.length_a   1.000
_cell.length_b   1.000
_cell.length_c   1.000
_cell.angle_alpha   90.00
_cell.angle_beta   90.00
_cell.angle_gamma   90.00
#
_symmetry.space_group_name_H-M   'P 1'
#
loop_
_entity.id
_entity.type
_entity.pdbx_description
1 polymer ?
#
loop_
_entity_poly.entity_id
_entity_poly.type
_entity_poly.pdbx_seq_one_letter_code
_entity_poly.pdbx_strand_id
1 'polypeptide(L)'
;MAPDHPLPPCQATCRNCLLVLAPPLRLSFLPQPDSTRGRITITGAVLSALERATLFLQKMLPGINLDGAVGFQVMEVQLRSVQDKWTPDPQLRPLSLRARQLVNNLSILLHRSIFYLKRSDLVYLREFLTSIQPRFWKLPHIWTQTNASLVYPWLEPQDSFPADSSDACLVQLLGTGKDSSQPCRLSHFCRTFMTKPGHSGYSLSHQLFFFLWAKM
;
A
#
# COMPACT_ATOMS: atom_id res chain seq x y z
N MET A 1 12.42 55.96 7.93
CA MET A 1 12.97 56.11 6.57
C MET A 1 13.64 54.79 6.21
N ALA A 2 13.06 54.06 5.27
CA ALA A 2 13.58 52.82 4.68
C ALA A 2 14.70 53.14 3.66
N PRO A 3 15.41 52.15 3.08
CA PRO A 3 14.83 51.14 2.16
C PRO A 3 15.20 49.70 2.58
N ASP A 4 14.42 48.63 2.39
CA ASP A 4 13.70 48.04 1.26
C ASP A 4 14.56 47.44 0.11
N HIS A 5 14.37 46.12 -0.07
CA HIS A 5 14.72 45.22 -1.20
C HIS A 5 16.12 44.54 -1.27
N PRO A 6 16.25 43.38 -1.96
CA PRO A 6 15.35 42.21 -2.04
C PRO A 6 16.07 40.84 -1.86
N LEU A 7 15.31 39.77 -1.62
CA LEU A 7 15.78 38.38 -1.68
C LEU A 7 16.19 37.98 -3.12
N PRO A 8 17.25 37.17 -3.31
CA PRO A 8 17.54 36.59 -4.62
C PRO A 8 16.61 35.39 -4.92
N PRO A 9 16.18 35.21 -6.18
CA PRO A 9 15.48 34.03 -6.64
C PRO A 9 16.49 32.96 -7.08
N CYS A 10 16.34 31.72 -6.62
CA CYS A 10 16.90 30.59 -7.35
C CYS A 10 15.81 29.56 -7.63
N GLN A 11 15.36 29.63 -8.89
CA GLN A 11 14.65 28.62 -9.61
C GLN A 11 15.38 27.27 -9.55
N ALA A 12 14.58 26.21 -9.49
CA ALA A 12 14.80 24.91 -10.14
C ALA A 12 16.23 24.38 -10.25
N THR A 13 16.54 23.34 -9.48
CA THR A 13 16.97 22.06 -10.07
C THR A 13 16.83 20.92 -9.08
N CYS A 14 15.86 20.06 -9.35
CA CYS A 14 15.76 18.74 -8.77
C CYS A 14 16.89 17.88 -9.39
N ARG A 15 17.76 17.28 -8.59
CA ARG A 15 18.61 16.16 -9.01
C ARG A 15 18.98 15.31 -7.80
N ASN A 16 18.69 14.01 -7.93
CA ASN A 16 19.08 12.91 -7.06
C ASN A 16 18.32 12.73 -5.72
N CYS A 17 17.11 12.19 -5.82
CA CYS A 17 16.70 11.16 -4.86
C CYS A 17 17.14 9.79 -5.41
N LEU A 18 18.04 9.14 -4.67
CA LEU A 18 18.60 7.82 -4.91
C LEU A 18 17.49 6.75 -4.95
N LEU A 19 17.16 6.28 -6.15
CA LEU A 19 16.60 4.95 -6.40
C LEU A 19 17.61 4.21 -7.28
N VAL A 20 18.66 3.67 -6.67
CA VAL A 20 19.63 2.77 -7.29
C VAL A 20 19.42 1.43 -6.57
N LEU A 21 18.67 0.49 -7.13
CA LEU A 21 19.23 -0.69 -7.81
C LEU A 21 18.17 -1.45 -8.65
N ALA A 22 17.14 -0.78 -9.15
CA ALA A 22 16.30 -1.35 -10.20
C ALA A 22 16.73 -0.76 -11.55
N PRO A 23 16.98 -1.56 -12.61
CA PRO A 23 17.17 -1.01 -13.95
C PRO A 23 15.94 -0.14 -14.26
N PRO A 24 16.11 1.06 -14.84
CA PRO A 24 15.01 1.97 -15.07
C PRO A 24 14.01 1.26 -15.97
N LEU A 25 12.87 0.86 -15.41
CA LEU A 25 11.68 0.61 -16.22
C LEU A 25 11.50 1.91 -17.01
N ARG A 26 11.62 1.82 -18.35
CA ARG A 26 11.43 2.95 -19.28
C ARG A 26 9.99 3.47 -19.18
N LEU A 27 9.66 4.19 -18.11
CA LEU A 27 8.42 4.93 -17.94
C LEU A 27 8.45 6.27 -18.71
N SER A 28 9.60 6.66 -19.24
CA SER A 28 9.84 7.93 -19.94
C SER A 28 9.18 8.07 -21.33
N PHE A 29 8.39 7.10 -21.78
CA PHE A 29 7.65 7.15 -23.06
C PHE A 29 6.13 7.07 -22.90
N LEU A 30 5.59 7.22 -21.70
CA LEU A 30 4.15 7.23 -21.52
C LEU A 30 3.59 8.55 -22.07
N PRO A 31 2.59 8.52 -22.98
CA PRO A 31 1.91 9.73 -23.45
C PRO A 31 1.37 10.52 -22.27
N GLN A 32 1.30 11.85 -22.39
CA GLN A 32 0.64 12.69 -21.40
C GLN A 32 -0.77 12.12 -21.10
N PRO A 33 -1.16 11.93 -19.82
CA PRO A 33 -2.42 11.30 -19.44
C PRO A 33 -3.67 12.09 -19.87
N ASP A 34 -3.49 13.26 -20.48
CA ASP A 34 -4.56 14.17 -20.86
C ASP A 34 -5.40 13.68 -22.07
N SER A 35 -4.90 12.68 -22.81
CA SER A 35 -5.69 12.03 -23.88
C SER A 35 -6.26 10.67 -23.45
N THR A 36 -7.47 10.35 -23.91
CA THR A 36 -8.10 9.02 -23.68
C THR A 36 -7.21 7.87 -24.16
N ARG A 37 -6.54 8.05 -25.31
CA ARG A 37 -5.56 7.07 -25.82
C ARG A 37 -4.37 6.90 -24.86
N GLY A 38 -3.81 8.00 -24.34
CA GLY A 38 -2.73 7.96 -23.36
C GLY A 38 -3.11 7.20 -22.08
N ARG A 39 -4.30 7.46 -21.54
CA ARG A 39 -4.82 6.73 -20.36
C ARG A 39 -4.95 5.23 -20.62
N ILE A 40 -5.45 4.81 -21.78
CA ILE A 40 -5.55 3.40 -22.17
C ILE A 40 -4.17 2.76 -22.23
N THR A 41 -3.19 3.42 -22.86
CA THR A 41 -1.81 2.91 -22.96
C THR A 41 -1.16 2.76 -21.58
N ILE A 42 -1.25 3.78 -20.73
CA ILE A 42 -0.70 3.74 -19.37
C ILE A 42 -1.36 2.62 -18.56
N THR A 43 -2.69 2.56 -18.58
CA THR A 43 -3.45 1.53 -17.85
C THR A 43 -3.10 0.13 -18.33
N GLY A 44 -2.96 -0.05 -19.65
CA GLY A 44 -2.52 -1.31 -20.24
C GLY A 44 -1.13 -1.74 -19.76
N ALA A 45 -0.18 -0.80 -19.65
CA ALA A 45 1.16 -1.06 -19.14
C ALA A 45 1.16 -1.41 -17.65
N VAL A 46 0.34 -0.71 -16.84
CA VAL A 46 0.14 -1.01 -15.42
C VAL A 46 -0.41 -2.42 -15.25
N LEU A 47 -1.49 -2.78 -15.96
CA LEU A 47 -2.05 -4.13 -15.90
C LEU A 47 -1.01 -5.21 -16.28
N SER A 48 -0.19 -4.97 -17.30
CA SER A 48 0.89 -5.90 -17.67
C SER A 48 1.95 -6.05 -16.57
N ALA A 49 2.25 -4.99 -15.83
CA ALA A 49 3.16 -5.09 -14.68
C ALA A 49 2.53 -5.88 -13.52
N LEU A 50 1.25 -5.64 -13.24
CA LEU A 50 0.47 -6.32 -12.22
C LEU A 50 0.28 -7.82 -12.53
N GLU A 51 0.08 -8.18 -13.80
CA GLU A 51 0.07 -9.57 -14.28
C GLU A 51 1.41 -10.27 -13.98
N ARG A 52 2.55 -9.61 -14.26
CA ARG A 52 3.88 -10.14 -13.92
C ARG A 52 4.10 -10.28 -12.42
N ALA A 53 3.63 -9.32 -11.62
CA ALA A 53 3.68 -9.42 -10.16
C ALA A 53 2.87 -10.62 -9.64
N THR A 54 1.72 -10.91 -10.27
CA THR A 54 0.88 -12.06 -9.93
C THR A 54 1.54 -13.40 -10.31
N LEU A 55 2.25 -13.46 -11.44
CA LEU A 55 3.07 -14.62 -11.80
C LEU A 55 4.23 -14.83 -10.81
N PHE A 56 4.86 -13.74 -10.37
CA PHE A 56 5.89 -13.81 -9.33
C PHE A 56 5.30 -14.34 -8.01
N LEU A 57 4.14 -13.85 -7.57
CA LEU A 57 3.41 -14.38 -6.41
C LEU A 57 3.17 -15.89 -6.55
N GLN A 58 2.68 -16.34 -7.70
CA GLN A 58 2.42 -17.75 -7.93
C GLN A 58 3.68 -18.61 -7.77
N LYS A 59 4.83 -18.13 -8.27
CA LYS A 59 6.12 -18.82 -8.14
C LYS A 59 6.64 -18.81 -6.69
N MET A 60 6.46 -17.70 -5.99
CA MET A 60 6.98 -17.48 -4.64
C MET A 60 6.00 -17.88 -3.54
N LEU A 61 4.82 -18.40 -3.90
CA LEU A 61 3.75 -18.74 -2.96
C LEU A 61 4.21 -19.62 -1.78
N PRO A 62 5.14 -20.60 -1.96
CA PRO A 62 5.64 -21.38 -0.83
C PRO A 62 6.42 -20.59 0.23
N GLY A 63 7.04 -19.47 -0.16
CA GLY A 63 7.81 -18.59 0.72
C GLY A 63 7.15 -17.25 0.99
N ILE A 64 5.84 -17.14 0.76
CA ILE A 64 5.10 -15.91 1.01
C ILE A 64 5.05 -15.59 2.51
N ASN A 65 5.28 -14.34 2.87
CA ASN A 65 5.03 -13.82 4.22
C ASN A 65 3.69 -13.05 4.27
N LEU A 66 3.28 -12.65 5.46
CA LEU A 66 2.02 -11.93 5.65
C LEU A 66 2.00 -10.62 4.86
N ASP A 67 3.08 -9.83 4.89
CA ASP A 67 3.19 -8.57 4.13
C ASP A 67 2.93 -8.76 2.64
N GLY A 68 3.50 -9.82 2.06
CA GLY A 68 3.26 -10.22 0.68
C GLY A 68 1.79 -10.53 0.45
N ALA A 69 1.16 -11.34 1.30
CA ALA A 69 -0.26 -11.67 1.20
C ALA A 69 -1.15 -10.43 1.30
N VAL A 70 -0.90 -9.55 2.28
CA VAL A 70 -1.63 -8.30 2.49
C VAL A 70 -1.47 -7.37 1.27
N GLY A 71 -0.26 -7.21 0.75
CA GLY A 71 -0.01 -6.37 -0.44
C GLY A 71 -0.83 -6.83 -1.66
N PHE A 72 -0.87 -8.14 -1.91
CA PHE A 72 -1.69 -8.70 -2.99
C PHE A 72 -3.19 -8.65 -2.71
N GLN A 73 -3.61 -8.71 -1.44
CA GLN A 73 -5.01 -8.49 -1.04
C GLN A 73 -5.46 -7.05 -1.33
N VAL A 74 -4.62 -6.06 -1.02
CA VAL A 74 -4.87 -4.64 -1.35
C VAL A 74 -4.93 -4.44 -2.87
N MET A 75 -4.03 -5.07 -3.62
CA MET A 75 -4.03 -5.06 -5.09
C MET A 75 -5.33 -5.63 -5.67
N GLU A 76 -5.81 -6.77 -5.17
CA GLU A 76 -7.09 -7.36 -5.58
C GLU A 76 -8.25 -6.38 -5.40
N VAL A 77 -8.30 -5.70 -4.24
CA VAL A 77 -9.35 -4.74 -3.89
C VAL A 77 -9.29 -3.51 -4.80
N GLN A 78 -8.10 -2.97 -5.08
CA GLN A 78 -7.93 -1.86 -6.02
C GLN A 78 -8.39 -2.24 -7.43
N LEU A 79 -8.05 -3.44 -7.91
CA LEU A 79 -8.46 -3.93 -9.23
C LEU A 79 -9.97 -4.09 -9.36
N ARG A 80 -10.65 -4.62 -8.33
CA ARG A 80 -12.11 -4.69 -8.29
C ARG A 80 -12.73 -3.29 -8.36
N SER A 81 -12.18 -2.35 -7.61
CA SER A 81 -12.71 -0.98 -7.56
C SER A 81 -12.58 -0.23 -8.89
N VAL A 82 -11.49 -0.42 -9.63
CA VAL A 82 -11.36 0.19 -10.98
C VAL A 82 -12.23 -0.53 -12.02
N GLN A 83 -12.45 -1.83 -11.87
CA GLN A 83 -13.31 -2.60 -12.77
C GLN A 83 -14.75 -2.08 -12.76
N ASP A 84 -15.30 -1.78 -11.58
CA ASP A 84 -16.66 -1.24 -11.45
C ASP A 84 -16.81 0.08 -12.22
N LYS A 85 -15.76 0.91 -12.22
CA LYS A 85 -15.72 2.20 -12.95
C LYS A 85 -15.56 2.04 -14.45
N TRP A 86 -14.84 1.01 -14.92
CA TRP A 86 -14.58 0.80 -16.35
C TRP A 86 -15.71 0.06 -17.07
N THR A 87 -16.55 -0.67 -16.34
CA THR A 87 -17.64 -1.49 -16.91
C THR A 87 -18.58 -0.71 -17.85
N PRO A 88 -18.95 0.55 -17.57
CA PRO A 88 -19.81 1.32 -18.47
C PRO A 88 -19.13 1.82 -19.75
N ASP A 89 -17.80 1.88 -19.82
CA ASP A 89 -17.06 2.44 -20.96
C ASP A 89 -16.66 1.36 -21.98
N PRO A 90 -17.25 1.34 -23.20
CA PRO A 90 -16.92 0.34 -24.21
C PRO A 90 -15.45 0.34 -24.63
N GLN A 91 -14.77 1.49 -24.58
CA GLN A 91 -13.36 1.60 -24.97
C GLN A 91 -12.43 0.94 -23.94
N LEU A 92 -12.87 0.84 -22.68
CA LEU A 92 -12.12 0.20 -21.60
C LEU A 92 -12.47 -1.28 -21.41
N ARG A 93 -13.43 -1.81 -22.18
CA ARG A 93 -13.87 -3.21 -22.09
C ARG A 93 -12.71 -4.22 -22.13
N PRO A 94 -11.70 -4.10 -23.03
CA PRO A 94 -10.57 -5.03 -23.03
C PRO A 94 -9.74 -4.97 -21.73
N LEU A 95 -9.53 -3.78 -21.18
CA LEU A 95 -8.80 -3.58 -19.92
C LEU A 95 -9.60 -4.11 -18.72
N SER A 96 -10.93 -3.90 -18.72
CA SER A 96 -11.84 -4.42 -17.70
C SER A 96 -11.87 -5.95 -17.66
N LEU A 97 -11.79 -6.61 -18.83
CA LEU A 97 -11.69 -8.07 -18.91
C LEU A 97 -10.35 -8.58 -18.33
N ARG A 98 -9.24 -7.93 -18.68
CA ARG A 98 -7.91 -8.26 -18.12
C ARG A 98 -7.87 -8.10 -16.61
N ALA A 99 -8.39 -6.98 -16.09
CA ALA A 99 -8.50 -6.74 -14.65
C ALA A 99 -9.34 -7.84 -13.97
N ARG A 100 -10.46 -8.28 -14.59
CA ARG A 100 -11.29 -9.39 -14.09
C ARG A 100 -10.49 -10.68 -13.93
N GLN A 101 -9.76 -11.06 -14.97
CA GLN A 101 -8.96 -12.28 -15.00
C GLN A 101 -7.88 -12.23 -13.91
N LEU A 102 -7.23 -11.08 -13.78
CA LEU A 102 -6.22 -10.85 -12.76
C LEU A 102 -6.78 -10.97 -11.33
N VAL A 103 -7.94 -10.37 -11.07
CA VAL A 103 -8.66 -10.49 -9.79
C VAL A 103 -9.00 -11.94 -9.46
N ASN A 104 -9.52 -12.70 -10.44
CA ASN A 104 -9.83 -14.11 -10.23
C ASN A 104 -8.58 -14.95 -9.90
N ASN A 105 -7.48 -14.70 -10.60
CA ASN A 105 -6.21 -15.37 -10.34
C ASN A 105 -5.67 -15.03 -8.95
N LEU A 106 -5.69 -13.76 -8.56
CA LEU A 106 -5.27 -13.30 -7.23
C LEU A 106 -6.11 -13.96 -6.13
N SER A 107 -7.43 -14.03 -6.29
CA SER A 107 -8.31 -14.66 -5.30
C SER A 107 -7.93 -16.12 -5.02
N ILE A 108 -7.61 -16.89 -6.05
CA ILE A 108 -7.14 -18.28 -5.92
C ILE A 108 -5.78 -18.34 -5.21
N LEU A 109 -4.84 -17.46 -5.58
CA LEU A 109 -3.50 -17.44 -4.99
C LEU A 109 -3.52 -16.99 -3.53
N LEU A 110 -4.34 -15.99 -3.18
CA LEU A 110 -4.52 -15.49 -1.81
C LEU A 110 -5.21 -16.54 -0.93
N HIS A 111 -6.20 -17.27 -1.46
CA HIS A 111 -6.77 -18.38 -0.72
C HIS A 111 -5.71 -19.47 -0.42
N ARG A 112 -4.86 -19.79 -1.40
CA ARG A 112 -3.76 -20.75 -1.23
C ARG A 112 -2.63 -20.22 -0.33
N SER A 113 -2.39 -18.91 -0.26
CA SER A 113 -1.33 -18.35 0.58
C SER A 113 -1.56 -18.65 2.05
N ILE A 114 -2.82 -18.69 2.51
CA ILE A 114 -3.19 -19.04 3.89
C ILE A 114 -2.59 -20.39 4.31
N PHE A 115 -2.55 -21.37 3.40
CA PHE A 115 -1.95 -22.68 3.68
C PHE A 115 -0.44 -22.57 3.96
N TYR A 116 0.28 -21.77 3.19
CA TYR A 116 1.71 -21.57 3.37
C TYR A 116 2.02 -20.72 4.61
N LEU A 117 1.22 -19.66 4.85
CA LEU A 117 1.32 -18.85 6.06
C LEU A 117 1.09 -19.66 7.34
N LYS A 118 0.12 -20.59 7.33
CA LYS A 118 -0.09 -21.52 8.47
C LYS A 118 1.14 -22.37 8.78
N ARG A 119 1.94 -22.71 7.76
CA ARG A 119 3.14 -23.53 7.91
C ARG A 119 4.35 -22.71 8.33
N SER A 120 4.45 -21.47 7.88
CA SER A 120 5.58 -20.60 8.22
C SER A 120 5.46 -20.02 9.63
N ASP A 121 4.29 -19.46 9.96
CA ASP A 121 4.06 -18.83 11.26
C ASP A 121 2.56 -18.80 11.60
N LEU A 122 2.11 -19.82 12.31
CA LEU A 122 0.70 -19.95 12.71
C LEU A 122 0.28 -18.88 13.72
N VAL A 123 1.18 -18.41 14.58
CA VAL A 123 0.85 -17.43 15.63
C VAL A 123 0.63 -16.08 14.96
N TYR A 124 1.59 -15.64 14.15
CA TYR A 124 1.50 -14.40 13.41
C TYR A 124 0.30 -14.39 12.46
N LEU A 125 0.03 -15.51 11.78
CA LEU A 125 -1.17 -15.62 10.97
C LEU A 125 -2.46 -15.43 11.78
N ARG A 126 -2.57 -16.00 12.99
CA ARG A 126 -3.78 -15.84 13.81
C ARG A 126 -4.01 -14.40 14.22
N GLU A 127 -2.95 -13.71 14.58
CA GLU A 127 -2.96 -12.30 14.96
C GLU A 127 -3.42 -11.40 13.81
N PHE A 128 -3.06 -11.72 12.59
CA PHE A 128 -3.36 -10.87 11.43
C PHE A 128 -4.37 -11.47 10.46
N LEU A 129 -5.01 -12.60 10.79
CA LEU A 129 -5.88 -13.32 9.86
C LEU A 129 -6.96 -12.42 9.27
N THR A 130 -7.52 -11.54 10.10
CA THR A 130 -8.55 -10.57 9.71
C THR A 130 -8.09 -9.68 8.55
N SER A 131 -6.82 -9.27 8.51
CA SER A 131 -6.30 -8.36 7.48
C SER A 131 -6.20 -9.00 6.09
N ILE A 132 -6.21 -10.34 6.02
CA ILE A 132 -6.19 -11.11 4.76
C ILE A 132 -7.52 -11.83 4.50
N GLN A 133 -8.55 -11.60 5.31
CA GLN A 133 -9.89 -12.10 5.02
C GLN A 133 -10.53 -11.29 3.88
N PRO A 134 -11.36 -11.94 3.05
CA PRO A 134 -12.17 -11.22 2.07
C PRO A 134 -12.98 -10.10 2.73
N ARG A 135 -13.09 -8.96 2.04
CA ARG A 135 -13.89 -7.77 2.44
C ARG A 135 -13.40 -6.99 3.66
N PHE A 136 -12.28 -7.36 4.28
CA PHE A 136 -11.68 -6.52 5.32
C PHE A 136 -11.28 -5.15 4.78
N TRP A 137 -10.54 -5.14 3.67
CA TRP A 137 -10.10 -3.92 3.02
C TRP A 137 -11.25 -3.23 2.27
N LYS A 138 -11.53 -1.99 2.68
CA LYS A 138 -12.41 -1.04 1.98
C LYS A 138 -11.59 0.21 1.72
N LEU A 139 -10.99 0.31 0.53
CA LEU A 139 -10.10 1.44 0.23
C LEU A 139 -10.97 2.65 -0.13
N PRO A 140 -11.00 3.70 0.72
CA PRO A 140 -11.85 4.84 0.48
C PRO A 140 -11.29 5.68 -0.67
N HIS A 141 -12.16 6.09 -1.60
CA HIS A 141 -11.78 6.86 -2.78
C HIS A 141 -11.19 8.25 -2.49
N ILE A 142 -11.31 8.73 -1.25
CA ILE A 142 -10.82 10.03 -0.80
C ILE A 142 -9.31 10.09 -0.56
N TRP A 143 -8.59 8.96 -0.52
CA TRP A 143 -7.15 8.92 -0.26
C TRP A 143 -6.29 9.02 -1.52
N THR A 144 -6.72 9.84 -2.48
CA THR A 144 -6.00 10.09 -3.73
C THR A 144 -5.15 11.35 -3.69
N GLN A 145 -5.28 12.15 -2.64
CA GLN A 145 -4.56 13.41 -2.46
C GLN A 145 -3.76 13.38 -1.16
N THR A 146 -2.53 13.84 -1.25
CA THR A 146 -1.65 14.07 -0.09
C THR A 146 -1.28 15.56 -0.07
N ASN A 147 -1.06 16.10 1.13
CA ASN A 147 -0.55 17.46 1.29
C ASN A 147 0.97 17.39 1.53
N ALA A 148 1.76 17.84 0.55
CA ALA A 148 3.21 17.83 0.63
C ALA A 148 3.77 18.69 1.77
N SER A 149 3.00 19.67 2.27
CA SER A 149 3.36 20.46 3.45
C SER A 149 3.32 19.67 4.76
N LEU A 150 2.79 18.44 4.75
CA LEU A 150 2.78 17.55 5.92
C LEU A 150 4.07 16.72 6.05
N VAL A 151 5.03 16.87 5.15
CA VAL A 151 6.35 16.24 5.29
C VAL A 151 7.10 16.90 6.44
N TYR A 152 7.54 16.10 7.41
CA TYR A 152 8.26 16.60 8.57
C TYR A 152 9.63 17.16 8.17
N PRO A 153 10.07 18.30 8.75
CA PRO A 153 11.38 18.87 8.46
C PRO A 153 12.54 18.11 9.14
N TRP A 154 12.23 17.20 10.07
CA TRP A 154 13.19 16.29 10.70
C TRP A 154 12.69 14.86 10.61
N LEU A 155 13.63 13.91 10.64
CA LEU A 155 13.35 12.49 10.65
C LEU A 155 13.95 11.84 11.90
N GLU A 156 13.17 10.96 12.51
CA GLU A 156 13.62 10.09 13.60
C GLU A 156 14.57 9.01 13.03
N PRO A 157 15.55 8.53 13.84
CA PRO A 157 16.39 7.41 13.46
C PRO A 157 15.56 6.17 13.13
N GLN A 158 16.00 5.38 12.15
CA GLN A 158 15.25 4.22 11.66
C GLN A 158 15.01 3.15 12.75
N ASP A 159 15.94 3.02 13.70
CA ASP A 159 15.88 2.05 14.81
C ASP A 159 14.92 2.46 15.94
N SER A 160 14.33 3.66 15.88
CA SER A 160 13.41 4.16 16.91
C SER A 160 12.01 3.51 16.85
N PHE A 161 11.79 2.57 15.93
CA PHE A 161 10.50 1.94 15.66
C PHE A 161 10.64 0.41 15.54
N PRO A 162 10.70 -0.32 16.67
CA PRO A 162 10.82 -1.77 16.64
C PRO A 162 9.58 -2.43 16.03
N ALA A 163 9.78 -3.33 15.06
CA ALA A 163 8.69 -4.03 14.37
C ALA A 163 7.77 -4.79 15.34
N ASP A 164 8.33 -5.43 16.36
CA ASP A 164 7.53 -6.16 17.36
C ASP A 164 6.57 -5.23 18.13
N SER A 165 6.99 -3.99 18.39
CA SER A 165 6.14 -3.01 19.07
C SER A 165 5.00 -2.54 18.17
N SER A 166 5.29 -2.31 16.89
CA SER A 166 4.26 -1.90 15.93
C SER A 166 3.27 -3.02 15.65
N ASP A 167 3.76 -4.26 15.52
CA ASP A 167 2.93 -5.43 15.30
C ASP A 167 2.01 -5.65 16.51
N ALA A 168 2.54 -5.58 17.73
CA ALA A 168 1.71 -5.65 18.94
C ALA A 168 0.59 -4.58 18.95
N CYS A 169 0.88 -3.38 18.47
CA CYS A 169 -0.12 -2.32 18.36
C CYS A 169 -1.14 -2.55 17.25
N LEU A 170 -0.75 -3.12 16.12
CA LEU A 170 -1.65 -3.53 15.07
C LEU A 170 -2.55 -4.69 15.53
N VAL A 171 -2.03 -5.64 16.30
CA VAL A 171 -2.80 -6.74 16.92
C VAL A 171 -3.81 -6.22 17.93
N GLN A 172 -3.44 -5.23 18.76
CA GLN A 172 -4.40 -4.54 19.63
C GLN A 172 -5.50 -3.86 18.82
N LEU A 173 -5.14 -3.20 17.71
CA LEU A 173 -6.10 -2.52 16.85
C LEU A 173 -7.08 -3.51 16.18
N LEU A 174 -6.58 -4.66 15.72
CA LEU A 174 -7.40 -5.73 15.13
C LEU A 174 -8.24 -6.49 16.17
N GLY A 175 -7.93 -6.36 17.46
CA GLY A 175 -8.64 -7.07 18.54
C GLY A 175 -8.35 -8.58 18.57
N THR A 176 -7.24 -9.02 17.99
CA THR A 176 -6.88 -10.43 17.81
C THR A 176 -5.85 -10.93 18.83
N GLY A 177 -5.38 -10.05 19.73
CA GLY A 177 -4.44 -10.39 20.79
C GLY A 177 -5.02 -11.30 21.88
N LYS A 178 -4.13 -11.83 22.74
CA LYS A 178 -4.50 -12.76 23.83
C LYS A 178 -5.51 -12.18 24.83
N ASP A 179 -5.52 -10.86 25.01
CA ASP A 179 -6.44 -10.15 25.92
C ASP A 179 -7.73 -9.65 25.26
N SER A 180 -8.11 -10.23 24.10
CA SER A 180 -9.26 -9.86 23.24
C SER A 180 -10.66 -9.83 23.90
N SER A 181 -10.74 -10.05 25.20
CA SER A 181 -11.94 -9.88 26.02
C SER A 181 -12.59 -8.49 25.91
N GLN A 182 -11.86 -7.46 25.45
CA GLN A 182 -12.43 -6.15 25.12
C GLN A 182 -12.05 -5.70 23.71
N PRO A 183 -12.94 -5.90 22.71
CA PRO A 183 -12.73 -5.33 21.38
C PRO A 183 -12.59 -3.79 21.47
N CYS A 184 -11.79 -3.21 20.57
CA CYS A 184 -11.61 -1.76 20.38
C CYS A 184 -10.84 -1.00 21.47
N ARG A 185 -10.16 -1.67 22.42
CA ARG A 185 -9.34 -0.99 23.43
C ARG A 185 -7.87 -0.87 22.99
N LEU A 186 -7.53 0.28 22.43
CA LEU A 186 -6.15 0.62 22.10
C LEU A 186 -5.43 1.26 23.30
N SER A 187 -4.28 0.72 23.70
CA SER A 187 -3.47 1.24 24.81
C SER A 187 -2.94 2.66 24.56
N HIS A 188 -2.63 3.40 25.63
CA HIS A 188 -1.99 4.72 25.51
C HIS A 188 -0.65 4.62 24.78
N PHE A 189 0.15 3.59 25.11
CA PHE A 189 1.40 3.30 24.42
C PHE A 189 1.21 3.22 22.91
N CYS A 190 0.26 2.40 22.43
CA CYS A 190 0.06 2.23 20.99
C CYS A 190 -0.47 3.50 20.30
N ARG A 191 -1.30 4.30 20.97
CA ARG A 191 -1.71 5.62 20.46
C ARG A 191 -0.49 6.50 20.26
N THR A 192 0.33 6.69 21.30
CA THR A 192 1.50 7.57 21.23
C THR A 192 2.55 7.06 20.24
N PHE A 193 2.81 5.75 20.23
CA PHE A 193 3.82 5.13 19.39
C PHE A 193 3.46 5.17 17.90
N MET A 194 2.24 4.75 17.54
CA MET A 194 1.82 4.67 16.14
C MET A 194 1.48 6.03 15.52
N THR A 195 1.33 7.09 16.32
CA THR A 195 1.10 8.46 15.82
C THR A 195 2.30 9.39 16.02
N LYS A 196 3.47 8.88 16.43
CA LYS A 196 4.66 9.70 16.64
C LYS A 196 5.10 10.35 15.31
N PRO A 197 5.32 11.67 15.23
CA PRO A 197 5.79 12.33 14.02
C PRO A 197 7.26 12.00 13.72
N GLY A 198 7.70 12.32 12.50
CA GLY A 198 9.10 12.22 12.10
C GLY A 198 9.56 10.84 11.62
N HIS A 199 8.69 9.82 11.57
CA HIS A 199 9.06 8.53 10.99
C HIS A 199 9.08 8.54 9.46
N SER A 200 9.93 7.68 8.88
CA SER A 200 10.06 7.49 7.43
C SER A 200 10.21 6.02 7.06
N GLY A 201 10.17 5.70 5.77
CA GLY A 201 10.44 4.36 5.25
C GLY A 201 9.52 3.27 5.82
N TYR A 202 10.12 2.23 6.39
CA TYR A 202 9.41 1.06 6.92
C TYR A 202 8.46 1.44 8.07
N SER A 203 8.94 2.25 9.02
CA SER A 203 8.14 2.74 10.15
C SER A 203 6.90 3.51 9.70
N LEU A 204 7.05 4.35 8.68
CA LEU A 204 5.93 5.11 8.12
C LEU A 204 4.88 4.19 7.46
N SER A 205 5.31 3.08 6.86
CA SER A 205 4.40 2.10 6.27
C SER A 205 3.53 1.42 7.33
N HIS A 206 4.11 1.11 8.50
CA HIS A 206 3.39 0.60 9.67
C HIS A 206 2.39 1.60 10.25
N GLN A 207 2.79 2.87 10.39
CA GLN A 207 1.88 3.94 10.81
C GLN A 207 0.73 4.11 9.83
N LEU A 208 1.02 4.06 8.52
CA LEU A 208 -0.01 4.09 7.49
C LEU A 208 -0.99 2.93 7.70
N PHE A 209 -0.52 1.69 7.77
CA PHE A 209 -1.38 0.52 7.99
C PHE A 209 -2.25 0.65 9.24
N PHE A 210 -1.70 1.18 10.33
CA PHE A 210 -2.45 1.45 11.54
C PHE A 210 -3.63 2.39 11.31
N PHE A 211 -3.43 3.51 10.61
CA PHE A 211 -4.53 4.42 10.26
C PHE A 211 -5.50 3.83 9.24
N LEU A 212 -5.02 3.02 8.28
CA LEU A 212 -5.89 2.37 7.31
C LEU A 212 -6.82 1.38 8.03
N TRP A 213 -6.27 0.51 8.88
CA TRP A 213 -7.01 -0.53 9.58
C TRP A 213 -7.98 0.02 10.62
N ALA A 214 -7.63 1.14 11.27
CA ALA A 214 -8.53 1.81 12.20
C ALA A 214 -9.84 2.32 11.56
N LYS A 215 -9.91 2.38 10.22
CA LYS A 215 -11.09 2.84 9.47
C LYS A 215 -11.84 1.73 8.73
N MET A 216 -11.43 0.47 8.86
CA MET A 216 -12.06 -0.68 8.17
C MET A 216 -13.34 -1.13 8.89
#